data_AF-A0AAP3EN12-F1
#
_entry.id   AF-A0AAP3EN12-F1
#
_cell.length_a   1.000
_cell.length_b   1.000
_cell.length_c   1.000
_cell.angle_alpha   90.00
_cell.angle_beta   90.00
_cell.angle_gamma   90.00
#
_symmetry.space_group_name_H-M   'P 1'
#
loop_
_entity.id
_entity.type
_entity.pdbx_description
1 polymer ?
#
loop_
_entity_poly.entity_id
_entity_poly.type
_entity_poly.pdbx_seq_one_letter_code
_entity_poly.pdbx_strand_id
1 'polypeptide(L)'
;RTLTLDREITLPSSGTTLISLVDGSGNPVSVEVQSVTDGVKVKVSRVPDGVAEYSVWGLKLPTLRQRLFRCVSIRENDDGTYAITAVQHVPEKEAIVDNGAHFDGDQSGTV
;
A
#
# COMPACT_ATOMS: atom_id res chain seq x y z
N ARG A 1 -4.17 24.16 -2.63
CA ARG A 1 -3.99 24.23 -4.11
C ARG A 1 -4.66 22.99 -4.70
N THR A 2 -5.01 22.97 -6.00
CA THR A 2 -5.73 21.85 -6.63
C THR A 2 -4.83 21.20 -7.68
N LEU A 3 -4.79 19.86 -7.67
CA LEU A 3 -4.15 19.02 -8.67
C LEU A 3 -5.24 18.34 -9.50
N THR A 4 -4.94 18.05 -10.77
CA THR A 4 -5.75 17.17 -11.61
C THR A 4 -4.98 15.86 -11.77
N LEU A 5 -5.59 14.75 -11.39
CA LEU A 5 -5.01 13.42 -11.56
C LEU A 5 -5.44 12.80 -12.90
N ASP A 6 -4.62 11.90 -13.40
CA ASP A 6 -4.88 11.07 -14.59
C ASP A 6 -5.79 9.88 -14.30
N ARG A 7 -6.16 9.68 -13.02
CA ARG A 7 -7.07 8.62 -12.58
C ARG A 7 -7.97 9.09 -11.45
N GLU A 8 -9.22 8.63 -11.47
CA GLU A 8 -10.17 8.89 -10.39
C GLU A 8 -9.71 8.27 -9.08
N ILE A 9 -9.95 8.99 -7.98
CA ILE A 9 -9.75 8.51 -6.61
C ILE A 9 -11.00 8.75 -5.77
N THR A 10 -11.18 7.90 -4.77
CA THR A 10 -12.27 8.01 -3.80
C THR A 10 -11.66 8.18 -2.41
N LEU A 11 -12.19 9.13 -1.64
CA LEU A 11 -11.79 9.30 -0.25
C LEU A 11 -12.56 8.34 0.66
N PRO A 12 -11.90 7.75 1.68
CA PRO A 12 -12.59 7.00 2.71
C PRO A 12 -13.47 7.94 3.55
N SER A 13 -14.50 7.40 4.18
CA SER A 13 -15.40 8.16 5.07
C SER A 13 -14.72 8.66 6.35
N SER A 14 -13.54 8.14 6.70
CA SER A 14 -12.77 8.56 7.86
C SER A 14 -11.27 8.33 7.68
N GLY A 15 -10.48 9.02 8.50
CA GLY A 15 -9.02 8.96 8.51
C GLY A 15 -8.36 9.90 7.48
N THR A 16 -7.06 10.11 7.66
CA THR A 16 -6.28 11.01 6.79
C THR A 16 -5.81 10.28 5.55
N THR A 17 -6.15 10.82 4.38
CA THR A 17 -5.61 10.37 3.09
C THR A 17 -4.44 11.25 2.70
N LEU A 18 -3.33 10.64 2.28
CA LEU A 18 -2.17 11.36 1.77
C LEU A 18 -1.97 11.05 0.29
N ILE A 19 -1.47 12.02 -0.46
CA ILE A 19 -0.94 11.83 -1.80
C ILE A 19 0.58 12.06 -1.76
N SER A 20 1.33 11.12 -2.33
CA SER A 20 2.78 11.21 -2.49
C SER A 20 3.09 11.74 -3.88
N LEU A 21 3.85 12.83 -3.94
CA LEU A 21 4.28 13.52 -5.17
C LEU A 21 5.80 13.51 -5.22
N VAL A 22 6.39 13.68 -6.41
CA VAL A 22 7.84 13.85 -6.57
C VAL A 22 8.15 15.33 -6.68
N ASP A 23 9.01 15.86 -5.82
CA ASP A 23 9.45 17.25 -5.87
C ASP A 23 10.52 17.49 -6.95
N GLY A 24 10.93 18.75 -7.14
CA GLY A 24 11.93 19.11 -8.15
C GLY A 24 13.33 18.51 -7.94
N SER A 25 13.58 17.88 -6.79
CA SER A 25 14.83 17.17 -6.49
C SER A 25 14.71 15.66 -6.69
N GLY A 26 13.53 15.16 -7.10
CA GLY A 26 13.28 13.73 -7.27
C GLY A 26 12.86 13.00 -6.00
N ASN A 27 12.59 13.72 -4.89
CA ASN A 27 12.22 13.09 -3.63
C ASN A 27 10.70 12.90 -3.51
N PRO A 28 10.23 11.76 -2.97
CA PRO A 28 8.82 11.56 -2.68
C PRO A 28 8.40 12.38 -1.44
N VAL A 29 7.42 13.26 -1.61
CA VAL A 29 6.83 14.08 -0.55
C VAL A 29 5.35 13.76 -0.40
N SER A 30 4.92 13.35 0.80
CA SER A 30 3.51 13.08 1.11
C SER A 30 2.82 14.35 1.65
N VAL A 31 1.66 14.67 1.09
CA VAL A 31 0.81 15.80 1.49
C VAL A 31 -0.62 15.34 1.72
N GLU A 32 -1.33 16.01 2.61
CA GLU A 32 -2.71 15.69 2.95
C GLU A 32 -3.68 16.09 1.84
N VAL A 33 -4.60 15.17 1.52
CA VAL A 33 -5.74 15.43 0.65
C VAL A 33 -6.87 16.02 1.49
N GLN A 34 -7.30 17.22 1.15
CA GLN A 34 -8.36 17.95 1.84
C GLN A 34 -9.74 17.67 1.27
N SER A 35 -9.84 17.53 -0.06
CA SER A 35 -11.09 17.22 -0.75
C SER A 35 -10.84 16.69 -2.15
N VAL A 36 -11.80 15.94 -2.69
CA VAL A 36 -11.81 15.48 -4.09
C VAL A 36 -13.12 15.92 -4.74
N THR A 37 -13.04 16.42 -5.97
CA THR A 37 -14.19 16.81 -6.79
C THR A 37 -14.07 16.14 -8.15
N ASP A 38 -15.21 15.68 -8.70
CA ASP A 38 -15.27 14.97 -9.99
C ASP A 38 -14.31 13.75 -10.07
N GLY A 39 -13.95 13.15 -8.92
CA GLY A 39 -13.00 12.03 -8.83
C GLY A 39 -11.52 12.38 -9.11
N VAL A 40 -11.23 13.43 -9.89
CA VAL A 40 -9.87 13.74 -10.38
C VAL A 40 -9.29 15.06 -9.89
N LYS A 41 -10.12 16.01 -9.41
CA LYS A 41 -9.64 17.30 -8.89
C LYS A 41 -9.38 17.18 -7.40
N VAL A 42 -8.12 17.18 -7.02
CA VAL A 42 -7.68 16.92 -5.65
C VAL A 42 -7.14 18.19 -5.01
N LYS A 43 -7.82 18.69 -3.98
CA LYS A 43 -7.34 19.80 -3.17
C LYS A 43 -6.37 19.26 -2.12
N VAL A 44 -5.15 19.78 -2.12
CA VAL A 44 -4.08 19.38 -1.19
C VAL A 44 -3.67 20.53 -0.29
N SER A 45 -3.15 20.20 0.90
CA SER A 45 -2.69 21.16 1.90
C SER A 45 -1.54 22.05 1.38
N ARG A 46 -0.65 21.47 0.56
CA ARG A 46 0.36 22.20 -0.23
C ARG A 46 0.73 21.38 -1.46
N VAL A 47 1.33 22.05 -2.45
CA VAL A 47 2.00 21.38 -3.58
C VAL A 47 3.50 21.58 -3.36
N PRO A 48 4.31 20.51 -3.31
CA PRO A 48 5.76 20.64 -3.23
C PRO A 48 6.34 21.44 -4.41
N ASP A 49 7.47 22.09 -4.19
CA ASP A 49 8.12 22.87 -5.25
C ASP A 49 8.71 21.96 -6.34
N GLY A 50 8.58 22.38 -7.59
CA GLY A 50 9.15 21.65 -8.73
C GLY A 50 8.43 20.36 -9.12
N VAL A 51 7.22 20.10 -8.61
CA VAL A 51 6.36 19.02 -9.13
C VAL A 51 6.09 19.28 -10.62
N ALA A 52 6.52 18.35 -11.47
CA ALA A 52 6.32 18.44 -12.91
C ALA A 52 4.91 17.96 -13.32
N GLU A 53 4.36 18.53 -14.39
CA GLU A 53 3.19 17.94 -15.05
C GLU A 53 3.52 16.52 -15.52
N TYR A 54 2.52 15.64 -15.46
CA TYR A 54 2.65 14.21 -15.77
C TYR A 54 3.66 13.45 -14.88
N SER A 55 4.05 14.03 -13.73
CA SER A 55 4.83 13.33 -12.73
C SER A 55 4.02 12.19 -12.10
N VAL A 56 4.75 11.16 -11.64
CA VAL A 56 4.17 10.05 -10.89
C VAL A 56 3.63 10.52 -9.54
N TRP A 57 2.53 9.88 -9.13
CA TRP A 57 1.91 10.08 -7.83
C TRP A 57 1.46 8.76 -7.21
N GLY A 58 1.31 8.73 -5.89
CA GLY A 58 0.81 7.56 -5.17
C GLY A 58 -0.18 7.95 -4.08
N LEU A 59 -1.25 7.17 -3.93
CA LEU A 59 -2.26 7.38 -2.89
C LEU A 59 -1.95 6.53 -1.66
N LYS A 60 -1.98 7.13 -0.47
CA LYS A 60 -1.88 6.43 0.82
C LYS A 60 -3.19 6.63 1.57
N LEU A 61 -3.96 5.55 1.67
CA LEU A 61 -5.24 5.54 2.37
C LEU A 61 -5.04 5.07 3.82
N PRO A 62 -5.83 5.59 4.78
CA PRO A 62 -5.74 5.22 6.20
C PRO A 62 -6.06 3.73 6.45
N THR A 63 -6.84 3.09 5.57
CA THR A 63 -7.18 1.67 5.63
C THR A 63 -6.13 0.77 4.96
N LEU A 64 -5.21 1.34 4.18
CA LEU A 64 -4.20 0.60 3.45
C LEU A 64 -3.03 0.26 4.37
N ARG A 65 -3.05 -0.95 4.95
CA ARG A 65 -1.91 -1.45 5.71
C ARG A 65 -0.93 -2.14 4.77
N GLN A 66 0.34 -1.77 4.88
CA GLN A 66 1.41 -2.52 4.25
C GLN A 66 1.42 -3.94 4.83
N ARG A 67 1.19 -4.92 3.97
CA ARG A 67 1.28 -6.34 4.29
C ARG A 67 2.15 -6.96 3.21
N LEU A 68 3.02 -7.88 3.62
CA LEU A 68 3.82 -8.64 2.66
C LEU A 68 2.95 -9.75 2.10
N PHE A 69 2.93 -9.86 0.77
CA PHE A 69 2.28 -10.95 0.06
C PHE A 69 3.29 -11.54 -0.93
N ARG A 70 3.28 -12.87 -1.09
CA ARG A 70 4.02 -13.55 -2.15
C ARG A 70 3.04 -13.80 -3.30
N CYS A 71 3.34 -13.22 -4.46
CA CYS A 71 2.55 -13.42 -5.67
C CYS A 71 2.66 -14.88 -6.13
N VAL A 72 1.53 -15.50 -6.48
CA VAL A 72 1.45 -16.87 -6.99
C VAL A 72 1.05 -16.88 -8.46
N SER A 73 0.22 -15.93 -8.89
CA SER A 73 -0.10 -15.75 -10.31
C SER A 73 -0.45 -14.31 -10.64
N ILE A 74 -0.15 -13.93 -11.89
CA ILE A 74 -0.54 -12.67 -12.49
C ILE A 74 -1.30 -12.99 -13.77
N ARG A 75 -2.46 -12.38 -13.95
CA ARG A 75 -3.24 -12.40 -15.18
C ARG A 75 -3.37 -10.96 -15.68
N GLU A 76 -3.05 -10.77 -16.95
CA GLU A 76 -3.37 -9.52 -17.66
C GLU A 76 -4.83 -9.58 -18.15
N ASN A 77 -5.55 -8.48 -17.99
CA ASN A 77 -6.93 -8.33 -18.43
C ASN A 77 -7.00 -7.45 -19.69
N ASP A 78 -8.12 -7.51 -20.42
CA ASP A 78 -8.31 -6.76 -21.67
C ASP A 78 -8.51 -5.24 -21.46
N ASP A 79 -8.61 -4.78 -20.21
CA ASP A 79 -8.81 -3.37 -19.83
C ASP A 79 -7.52 -2.67 -19.39
N GLY A 80 -6.35 -3.29 -19.62
CA GLY A 80 -5.06 -2.77 -19.21
C GLY A 80 -4.80 -2.85 -17.71
N THR A 81 -5.60 -3.63 -16.97
CA THR A 81 -5.37 -3.95 -15.56
C THR A 81 -4.78 -5.35 -15.39
N TYR A 82 -4.22 -5.60 -14.20
CA TYR A 82 -3.69 -6.90 -13.81
C TYR A 82 -4.46 -7.46 -12.62
N ALA A 83 -4.87 -8.73 -12.71
CA ALA A 83 -5.34 -9.49 -11.57
C ALA A 83 -4.18 -10.28 -10.96
N ILE A 84 -3.93 -10.06 -9.66
CA ILE A 84 -2.84 -10.70 -8.92
C ILE A 84 -3.44 -11.64 -7.87
N THR A 85 -3.10 -12.93 -7.92
CA THR A 85 -3.40 -13.88 -6.83
C THR A 85 -2.15 -14.03 -5.95
N ALA A 86 -2.28 -13.77 -4.66
CA ALA A 86 -1.15 -13.80 -3.73
C ALA A 86 -1.52 -14.42 -2.39
N VAL A 87 -0.54 -15.06 -1.75
CA VAL A 87 -0.65 -15.57 -0.38
C VAL A 87 0.01 -14.60 0.59
N GLN A 88 -0.55 -14.43 1.79
CA GLN A 88 0.04 -13.55 2.79
C GLN A 88 1.39 -14.10 3.23
N HIS A 89 2.43 -13.28 3.09
CA HIS A 89 3.76 -13.59 3.58
C HIS A 89 3.84 -13.21 5.06
N VAL A 90 4.21 -14.19 5.89
CA VAL A 90 4.45 -14.03 7.32
C VAL A 90 5.94 -14.33 7.54
N PRO A 91 6.81 -13.30 7.57
CA PRO A 91 8.26 -13.50 7.65
C PRO A 91 8.69 -14.31 8.88
N GLU A 92 7.96 -14.15 9.98
CA GLU A 92 8.21 -14.83 11.26
C GLU A 92 7.92 -16.34 11.20
N LYS A 93 7.17 -16.81 10.20
CA LYS A 93 6.77 -18.22 10.10
C LYS A 93 7.98 -19.14 9.92
N GLU A 94 8.96 -18.76 9.10
CA GLU A 94 10.18 -19.57 8.90
C GLU A 94 10.94 -19.75 10.22
N ALA A 95 11.10 -18.67 10.99
CA ALA A 95 11.76 -18.71 12.30
C ALA A 95 11.00 -19.55 13.35
N ILE A 96 9.66 -19.59 13.30
CA ILE A 96 8.86 -20.46 14.18
C ILE A 96 9.00 -21.93 13.78
N VAL A 97 9.06 -22.23 12.48
CA VAL A 97 9.28 -23.60 11.98
C VAL A 97 10.68 -24.10 12.33
N ASP A 98 11.70 -23.24 12.21
CA ASP A 98 13.09 -23.57 12.54
C ASP A 98 13.29 -23.91 14.03
N ASN A 99 12.54 -23.24 14.92
CA ASN A 99 12.55 -23.55 16.34
C ASN A 99 11.87 -24.89 16.67
N GLY A 100 11.07 -25.43 15.75
CA GLY A 100 10.36 -26.70 15.93
C GLY A 100 9.39 -26.69 17.11
N ALA A 101 8.84 -27.87 17.42
CA ALA A 101 8.13 -28.10 18.67
C ALA A 101 9.06 -28.86 19.63
N HIS A 102 9.30 -28.31 20.81
CA HIS A 102 10.00 -29.02 21.88
C HIS A 102 8.98 -29.87 22.64
N PHE A 103 9.16 -31.18 22.63
CA PHE A 103 8.34 -32.11 23.42
C PHE A 103 9.14 -32.52 24.64
N ASP A 104 8.82 -31.96 25.81
CA ASP A 104 9.43 -32.38 27.07
C ASP A 104 8.99 -33.81 27.41
N GLY A 105 9.97 -34.71 27.50
CA GLY A 105 9.77 -36.16 27.61
C GLY A 105 9.42 -36.70 28.99
N ASP A 106 8.76 -35.94 29.86
CA ASP A 106 8.33 -36.44 31.18
C ASP A 106 6.86 -36.88 31.18
N GLN A 107 6.60 -37.97 30.45
CA GLN A 107 5.56 -38.93 30.85
C GLN A 107 6.19 -40.32 30.90
N SER A 108 6.84 -40.61 32.03
CA SER A 108 7.09 -41.97 32.50
C SER A 108 5.74 -42.66 32.73
N GLY A 109 5.16 -43.18 31.64
CA GLY A 109 4.03 -44.08 31.63
C GLY A 109 4.56 -45.51 31.64
N THR A 110 4.54 -46.13 32.82
CA THR A 110 4.82 -47.54 33.04
C THR A 110 3.96 -48.43 32.14
N VAL A 111 4.57 -49.43 31.51
CA VAL A 111 3.90 -50.67 31.08
C VAL A 111 4.67 -51.84 31.68
#